data_AF-A0A8C1WBZ5-F1
#
_entry.id   AF-A0A8C1WBZ5-F1
#
_cell.length_a   1.000
_cell.length_b   1.000
_cell.length_c   1.000
_cell.angle_alpha   90.00
_cell.angle_beta   90.00
_cell.angle_gamma   90.00
#
_symmetry.space_group_name_H-M   'P 1'
#
loop_
_entity.id
_entity.type
_entity.pdbx_description
1 polymer ?
#
loop_
_entity_poly.entity_id
_entity_poly.type
_entity_poly.pdbx_seq_one_letter_code
_entity_poly.pdbx_strand_id
1 'polypeptide(L)'
;MNFTASWVFVVTWKYGPQQNPAILFQVVLISGSGQSYFLMNYGDCAVLYGQLEAGYDTINSTSYFVIPDSTNGNYQNLKNTTNVNVPGRWAFNAWAAPAIFYPFGSAARDAERLISGDEAYESVALSTPYTFFGRTYNSLYVHYNGLITFNQPQPASGPYYYVTRGAEDFIAPLWSDLDDMGWMGKYWYQQYTSGSVLTRATQDINRYFPQMNFNASWVFVVTWDFVATSDVNSFIHHSAQAITFQGVLISGGNLSFFLIHYGDCAIIYDQVEAGYDTINSIHHFVIPGSNVGYSIPNLKNTSNVNVPGRWAFMGGSENVVGLQMRLQSFSDLTKKEDIETVLQQIKQELVNRGLSSSVEMKLRKIKKTQP
;
A
#
# COMPACT_ATOMS: atom_id res chain seq x y z
N MET A 1 20.29 4.26 -9.08
CA MET A 1 19.37 3.63 -8.10
C MET A 1 20.17 2.56 -7.36
N ASN A 2 20.25 2.61 -6.03
CA ASN A 2 20.98 1.60 -5.25
C ASN A 2 20.04 0.42 -4.96
N PHE A 3 20.07 -0.57 -5.85
CA PHE A 3 19.40 -1.84 -5.64
C PHE A 3 20.28 -2.74 -4.75
N THR A 4 19.70 -3.36 -3.71
CA THR A 4 20.40 -4.34 -2.87
C THR A 4 19.72 -5.69 -3.03
N ALA A 5 20.40 -6.64 -3.68
CA ALA A 5 19.91 -8.01 -3.81
C ALA A 5 19.81 -8.68 -2.43
N SER A 6 18.65 -9.27 -2.13
CA SER A 6 18.49 -10.21 -1.01
C SER A 6 18.76 -11.65 -1.45
N TRP A 7 18.48 -12.00 -2.71
CA TRP A 7 18.89 -13.26 -3.30
C TRP A 7 19.16 -13.13 -4.80
N VAL A 8 20.04 -14.02 -5.30
CA VAL A 8 20.38 -14.14 -6.72
C VAL A 8 20.39 -15.63 -7.07
N PHE A 9 19.71 -15.97 -8.15
CA PHE A 9 19.74 -17.30 -8.74
C PHE A 9 20.32 -17.21 -10.15
N VAL A 10 21.25 -18.11 -10.48
CA VAL A 10 21.95 -18.10 -11.76
C VAL A 10 21.87 -19.48 -12.38
N VAL A 11 21.37 -19.56 -13.60
CA VAL A 11 21.45 -20.76 -14.43
C VAL A 11 22.31 -20.45 -15.64
N THR A 12 23.28 -21.32 -15.91
CA THR A 12 24.18 -21.18 -17.04
C THR A 12 24.10 -22.44 -17.89
N TRP A 13 23.81 -22.27 -19.17
CA TRP A 13 23.85 -23.34 -20.16
C TRP A 13 25.17 -23.29 -20.89
N LYS A 14 25.83 -24.44 -20.96
CA LYS A 14 27.09 -24.65 -21.70
C LYS A 14 26.92 -25.84 -22.61
N TYR A 15 27.08 -25.64 -23.91
CA TYR A 15 27.03 -26.72 -24.88
C TYR A 15 28.39 -26.90 -25.57
N GLY A 16 28.92 -28.12 -25.50
CA GLY A 16 30.22 -28.52 -26.04
C GLY A 16 31.30 -28.76 -24.97
N PRO A 17 32.23 -29.72 -25.17
CA PRO A 17 33.23 -30.14 -24.17
C PRO A 17 34.51 -29.26 -24.12
N GLN A 18 34.56 -28.15 -24.87
CA GLN A 18 35.78 -27.34 -25.03
C GLN A 18 35.92 -26.26 -23.94
N GLN A 19 37.16 -25.80 -23.69
CA GLN A 19 37.45 -24.70 -22.73
C GLN A 19 36.69 -23.40 -23.05
N ASN A 20 36.40 -23.15 -24.33
CA ASN A 20 35.46 -22.12 -24.80
C ASN A 20 34.19 -22.83 -25.30
N PRO A 21 33.09 -22.86 -24.51
CA PRO A 21 31.87 -23.54 -24.92
C PRO A 21 31.30 -22.88 -26.18
N ALA A 22 30.84 -23.71 -27.12
CA ALA A 22 30.34 -23.24 -28.41
C ALA A 22 29.03 -22.46 -28.26
N ILE A 23 28.25 -22.76 -27.23
CA ILE A 23 27.05 -22.02 -26.85
C ILE A 23 27.13 -21.71 -25.37
N LEU A 24 27.08 -20.42 -25.03
CA LEU A 24 27.05 -19.92 -23.67
C LEU A 24 25.94 -18.89 -23.51
N PHE A 25 24.96 -19.20 -22.67
CA PHE A 25 24.02 -18.20 -22.19
C PHE A 25 23.67 -18.45 -20.72
N GLN A 26 23.25 -17.38 -20.07
CA GLN A 26 22.95 -17.37 -18.65
C GLN A 26 21.66 -16.61 -18.40
N VAL A 27 20.82 -17.15 -17.51
CA VAL A 27 19.71 -16.42 -16.91
C VAL A 27 20.06 -16.12 -15.46
N VAL A 28 19.85 -14.88 -15.05
CA VAL A 28 20.04 -14.42 -13.68
C VAL A 28 18.70 -13.91 -13.17
N LEU A 29 18.18 -14.50 -12.11
CA LEU A 29 17.03 -13.96 -11.37
C LEU A 29 17.55 -13.24 -10.14
N ILE A 30 17.09 -12.02 -9.92
CA ILE A 30 17.52 -11.16 -8.84
C ILE A 30 16.29 -10.64 -8.12
N SER A 31 16.26 -10.76 -6.79
CA SER A 31 15.24 -10.07 -6.00
C SER A 31 15.88 -9.40 -4.80
N GLY A 32 15.29 -8.27 -4.40
CA GLY A 32 15.81 -7.45 -3.31
C GLY A 32 15.05 -6.14 -3.22
N SER A 33 14.98 -5.57 -2.02
CA SER A 33 14.30 -4.28 -1.79
C SER A 33 12.86 -4.22 -2.36
N GLY A 34 12.16 -5.35 -2.39
CA GLY A 34 10.81 -5.51 -2.93
C GLY A 34 10.68 -5.36 -4.46
N GLN A 35 11.78 -5.48 -5.20
CA GLN A 35 11.81 -5.51 -6.66
C GLN A 35 12.41 -6.83 -7.14
N SER A 36 11.98 -7.27 -8.32
CA SER A 36 12.53 -8.45 -8.98
C SER A 36 12.95 -8.11 -10.40
N TYR A 37 14.16 -8.53 -10.75
CA TYR A 37 14.72 -8.38 -12.08
C TYR A 37 15.14 -9.75 -12.59
N PHE A 38 15.14 -9.89 -13.89
CA PHE A 38 15.84 -10.99 -14.52
C PHE A 38 16.71 -10.49 -15.66
N LEU A 39 17.85 -11.14 -15.82
CA LEU A 39 18.78 -10.88 -16.90
C LEU A 39 18.94 -12.12 -17.76
N MET A 40 19.13 -11.89 -19.05
CA MET A 40 19.63 -12.88 -20.00
C MET A 40 20.97 -12.37 -20.51
N ASN A 41 22.04 -13.13 -20.26
CA ASN A 41 23.37 -12.84 -20.78
C ASN A 41 23.70 -13.85 -21.88
N TYR A 42 24.03 -13.36 -23.07
CA TYR A 42 24.42 -14.16 -24.22
C TYR A 42 25.92 -13.98 -24.49
N GLY A 43 26.65 -15.09 -24.53
CA GLY A 43 28.01 -15.16 -25.06
C GLY A 43 27.99 -15.67 -26.50
N ASP A 44 29.08 -16.31 -26.92
CA ASP A 44 29.12 -16.93 -28.24
C ASP A 44 28.01 -17.98 -28.38
N CYS A 45 27.28 -17.87 -29.49
CA CYS A 45 26.25 -18.81 -29.89
C CYS A 45 26.68 -19.42 -31.23
N ALA A 46 27.26 -20.62 -31.19
CA ALA A 46 27.58 -21.41 -32.37
C ALA A 46 26.30 -21.78 -33.15
N VAL A 47 26.49 -22.32 -34.35
CA VAL A 47 25.38 -22.65 -35.25
C VAL A 47 24.40 -23.60 -34.56
N LEU A 48 23.17 -23.13 -34.42
CA LEU A 48 22.03 -23.89 -33.92
C LEU A 48 21.17 -24.31 -35.12
N TYR A 49 20.81 -25.60 -35.15
CA TYR A 49 19.94 -26.16 -36.19
C TYR A 49 18.51 -26.19 -35.66
N GLY A 50 17.65 -25.29 -36.15
CA GLY A 50 16.24 -25.21 -35.76
C GLY A 50 15.69 -23.79 -35.69
N GLN A 51 14.40 -23.67 -35.40
CA GLN A 51 13.81 -22.38 -35.01
C GLN A 51 14.33 -21.99 -33.63
N LEU A 52 14.67 -20.71 -33.47
CA LEU A 52 15.19 -20.16 -32.23
C LEU A 52 14.42 -18.91 -31.87
N GLU A 53 14.12 -18.80 -30.59
CA GLU A 53 13.52 -17.62 -29.99
C GLU A 53 14.19 -17.41 -28.64
N ALA A 54 14.61 -16.18 -28.39
CA ALA A 54 15.23 -15.78 -27.14
C ALA A 54 14.41 -14.62 -26.56
N GLY A 55 13.99 -14.75 -25.31
CA GLY A 55 12.97 -13.87 -24.78
C GLY A 55 12.39 -14.41 -23.50
N TYR A 56 11.36 -13.76 -22.99
CA TYR A 56 10.54 -14.29 -21.92
C TYR A 56 9.09 -14.30 -22.35
N ASP A 57 8.35 -15.19 -21.74
CA ASP A 57 6.91 -15.28 -21.86
C ASP A 57 6.34 -15.64 -20.47
N THR A 58 5.22 -15.03 -20.11
CA THR A 58 4.50 -15.34 -18.88
C THR A 58 3.36 -16.32 -19.14
N ILE A 59 2.77 -16.83 -18.07
CA ILE A 59 1.60 -17.70 -18.17
C ILE A 59 0.52 -17.02 -19.01
N ASN A 60 0.01 -17.74 -20.03
CA ASN A 60 -0.97 -17.27 -21.02
C ASN A 60 -0.51 -16.12 -21.93
N SER A 61 0.79 -15.89 -22.04
CA SER A 61 1.37 -14.81 -22.85
C SER A 61 0.82 -13.43 -22.57
N THR A 62 0.42 -13.21 -21.32
CA THR A 62 -0.02 -11.92 -20.82
C THR A 62 1.10 -10.89 -20.82
N SER A 63 2.34 -11.38 -20.88
CA SER A 63 3.55 -10.60 -20.88
C SER A 63 4.72 -11.32 -21.51
N TYR A 64 5.14 -10.88 -22.69
CA TYR A 64 6.25 -11.49 -23.40
C TYR A 64 7.13 -10.46 -24.10
N PHE A 65 8.36 -10.86 -24.35
CA PHE A 65 9.29 -10.10 -25.18
C PHE A 65 10.19 -11.06 -25.94
N VAL A 66 10.28 -10.85 -27.26
CA VAL A 66 11.18 -11.57 -28.13
C VAL A 66 12.34 -10.66 -28.52
N ILE A 67 13.57 -11.13 -28.31
CA ILE A 67 14.77 -10.40 -28.71
C ILE A 67 14.83 -10.40 -30.25
N PRO A 68 14.85 -9.24 -30.93
CA PRO A 68 14.67 -9.16 -32.38
C PRO A 68 15.62 -10.02 -33.21
N ASP A 69 16.89 -10.13 -32.79
CA ASP A 69 17.90 -10.91 -33.52
C ASP A 69 17.81 -12.43 -33.28
N SER A 70 16.95 -12.87 -32.37
CA SER A 70 16.80 -14.31 -32.07
C SER A 70 16.02 -15.07 -33.14
N THR A 71 15.05 -14.42 -33.80
CA THR A 71 14.10 -15.07 -34.72
C THR A 71 14.36 -14.80 -36.20
N ASN A 72 15.24 -13.85 -36.54
CA ASN A 72 15.54 -13.43 -37.92
C ASN A 72 16.76 -14.15 -38.54
N GLY A 73 17.27 -15.20 -37.89
CA GLY A 73 18.47 -15.92 -38.33
C GLY A 73 19.80 -15.27 -37.91
N ASN A 74 19.77 -14.13 -37.20
CA ASN A 74 20.94 -13.40 -36.72
C ASN A 74 21.27 -13.69 -35.23
N TYR A 75 20.88 -14.85 -34.71
CA TYR A 75 20.99 -15.18 -33.29
C TYR A 75 22.44 -15.16 -32.75
N GLN A 76 23.43 -15.32 -33.63
CA GLN A 76 24.84 -15.20 -33.28
C GLN A 76 25.21 -13.77 -32.84
N ASN A 77 24.39 -12.78 -33.23
CA ASN A 77 24.54 -11.39 -32.83
C ASN A 77 23.96 -11.10 -31.44
N LEU A 78 23.27 -12.05 -30.78
CA LEU A 78 22.73 -11.85 -29.44
C LEU A 78 23.79 -11.39 -28.43
N LYS A 79 25.05 -11.80 -28.60
CA LYS A 79 26.20 -11.35 -27.78
C LYS A 79 26.55 -9.87 -27.92
N ASN A 80 26.04 -9.20 -28.96
CA ASN A 80 26.27 -7.78 -29.24
C ASN A 80 25.02 -6.93 -29.01
N THR A 81 23.84 -7.55 -28.87
CA THR A 81 22.59 -6.82 -28.62
C THR A 81 22.38 -6.58 -27.12
N THR A 82 21.64 -5.53 -26.78
CA THR A 82 21.37 -5.15 -25.38
C THR A 82 20.26 -4.11 -25.31
N ASN A 83 19.54 -4.09 -24.19
CA ASN A 83 18.66 -2.98 -23.79
C ASN A 83 19.23 -2.13 -22.62
N VAL A 84 20.44 -2.45 -22.15
CA VAL A 84 21.09 -1.81 -21.00
C VAL A 84 22.52 -1.34 -21.29
N ASN A 85 22.88 -1.20 -22.57
CA ASN A 85 24.20 -0.75 -23.02
C ASN A 85 25.38 -1.63 -22.53
N VAL A 86 25.12 -2.92 -22.28
CA VAL A 86 26.14 -3.91 -21.96
C VAL A 86 26.02 -5.03 -23.00
N PRO A 87 26.99 -5.19 -23.92
CA PRO A 87 26.91 -6.19 -24.98
C PRO A 87 26.53 -7.57 -24.46
N GLY A 88 25.51 -8.18 -25.07
CA GLY A 88 25.03 -9.51 -24.73
C GLY A 88 24.09 -9.56 -23.53
N ARG A 89 23.87 -8.43 -22.83
CA ARG A 89 23.00 -8.39 -21.66
C ARG A 89 21.65 -7.76 -22.00
N TRP A 90 20.62 -8.52 -21.71
CA TRP A 90 19.23 -8.05 -21.65
C TRP A 90 18.77 -8.09 -20.20
N ALA A 91 18.17 -7.01 -19.72
CA ALA A 91 17.64 -6.92 -18.35
C ALA A 91 16.19 -6.48 -18.38
N PHE A 92 15.35 -7.15 -17.60
CA PHE A 92 13.93 -6.89 -17.54
C PHE A 92 13.48 -6.72 -16.09
N ASN A 93 12.50 -5.86 -15.88
CA ASN A 93 11.78 -5.75 -14.61
C ASN A 93 10.62 -6.75 -14.65
N ALA A 94 10.56 -7.66 -13.68
CA ALA A 94 9.41 -8.51 -13.48
C ALA A 94 8.47 -7.78 -12.51
N TRP A 95 7.68 -6.82 -13.03
CA TRP A 95 6.87 -5.88 -12.23
C TRP A 95 6.41 -6.53 -10.92
N ALA A 96 6.95 -5.98 -9.83
CA ALA A 96 6.57 -6.34 -8.48
C ALA A 96 5.80 -5.16 -7.93
N ALA A 97 4.67 -5.45 -7.31
CA ALA A 97 3.93 -4.43 -6.60
C ALA A 97 4.84 -3.64 -5.64
N PRO A 98 4.52 -2.36 -5.36
CA PRO A 98 5.32 -1.53 -4.46
C PRO A 98 5.72 -2.28 -3.19
N ALA A 99 7.02 -2.28 -2.86
CA ALA A 99 7.60 -3.05 -1.74
C ALA A 99 6.89 -2.82 -0.38
N ILE A 100 6.23 -1.67 -0.24
CA ILE A 100 5.45 -1.27 0.92
C ILE A 100 4.17 -2.11 1.12
N PHE A 101 3.62 -2.68 0.05
CA PHE A 101 2.40 -3.47 0.11
C PHE A 101 2.64 -4.82 0.79
N TYR A 102 1.63 -5.24 1.54
CA TYR A 102 1.46 -6.61 1.97
C TYR A 102 1.18 -7.47 0.73
N PRO A 103 1.52 -8.78 0.75
CA PRO A 103 1.28 -9.65 -0.39
C PRO A 103 -0.19 -9.58 -0.84
N PHE A 104 -0.40 -9.51 -2.15
CA PHE A 104 -1.73 -9.58 -2.75
C PHE A 104 -1.69 -10.25 -4.12
N GLY A 105 -2.87 -10.55 -4.65
CA GLY A 105 -3.05 -11.18 -5.96
C GLY A 105 -3.07 -12.71 -5.88
N SER A 106 -3.10 -13.35 -7.06
CA SER A 106 -3.25 -14.81 -7.17
C SER A 106 -2.15 -15.60 -6.45
N ALA A 107 -0.91 -15.10 -6.43
CA ALA A 107 0.20 -15.71 -5.70
C ALA A 107 0.02 -15.70 -4.18
N ALA A 108 -0.71 -14.71 -3.65
CA ALA A 108 -1.09 -14.62 -2.23
C ALA A 108 -2.36 -15.44 -1.92
N ARG A 109 -2.96 -16.08 -2.94
CA ARG A 109 -4.21 -16.86 -2.87
C ARG A 109 -5.41 -15.99 -2.47
N ASP A 110 -5.36 -14.71 -2.83
CA ASP A 110 -6.42 -13.77 -2.53
C ASP A 110 -7.71 -14.10 -3.29
N ALA A 111 -8.84 -13.70 -2.72
CA ALA A 111 -10.08 -13.59 -3.47
C ALA A 111 -9.93 -12.42 -4.47
N GLU A 112 -10.10 -12.70 -5.76
CA GLU A 112 -10.02 -11.70 -6.83
C GLU A 112 -11.42 -11.26 -7.26
N ARG A 113 -11.60 -9.96 -7.48
CA ARG A 113 -12.80 -9.39 -8.10
C ARG A 113 -12.42 -8.43 -9.21
N LEU A 114 -13.04 -8.65 -10.36
CA LEU A 114 -13.08 -7.67 -11.43
C LEU A 114 -14.02 -6.55 -11.02
N ILE A 115 -13.57 -5.31 -11.20
CA ILE A 115 -14.40 -4.14 -11.00
C ILE A 115 -15.26 -4.00 -12.26
N SER A 116 -16.50 -4.44 -12.14
CA SER A 116 -17.53 -4.36 -13.18
C SER A 116 -18.87 -4.05 -12.55
N GLY A 117 -19.50 -2.95 -12.96
CA GLY A 117 -20.78 -2.50 -12.42
C GLY A 117 -20.61 -1.31 -11.47
N ASP A 118 -21.57 -0.40 -11.59
CA ASP A 118 -21.67 0.88 -10.88
C ASP A 118 -21.93 0.64 -9.37
N GLU A 119 -21.12 1.27 -8.52
CA GLU A 119 -21.26 1.29 -7.05
C GLU A 119 -21.28 -0.08 -6.34
N ALA A 120 -20.66 -1.11 -6.93
CA ALA A 120 -20.69 -2.46 -6.38
C ALA A 120 -19.77 -2.66 -5.16
N TYR A 121 -20.15 -3.64 -4.33
CA TYR A 121 -19.44 -4.00 -3.10
C TYR A 121 -19.48 -5.51 -2.84
N GLU A 122 -18.57 -5.99 -2.00
CA GLU A 122 -18.57 -7.35 -1.48
C GLU A 122 -18.66 -7.37 0.05
N SER A 123 -19.63 -8.11 0.58
CA SER A 123 -19.70 -8.39 2.02
C SER A 123 -18.73 -9.52 2.38
N VAL A 124 -17.81 -9.25 3.29
CA VAL A 124 -16.78 -10.19 3.74
C VAL A 124 -17.02 -10.51 5.20
N ALA A 125 -17.29 -11.78 5.50
CA ALA A 125 -17.33 -12.28 6.89
C ALA A 125 -15.91 -12.37 7.46
N LEU A 126 -15.70 -11.84 8.67
CA LEU A 126 -14.42 -11.85 9.34
C LEU A 126 -14.24 -13.16 10.12
N SER A 127 -13.11 -13.82 9.90
CA SER A 127 -12.70 -15.03 10.64
C SER A 127 -12.33 -14.74 12.09
N THR A 128 -12.09 -13.48 12.43
CA THR A 128 -11.87 -12.99 13.80
C THR A 128 -12.54 -11.62 13.91
N PRO A 129 -13.27 -11.32 15.00
CA PRO A 129 -13.87 -10.01 15.17
C PRO A 129 -12.82 -8.89 15.14
N TYR A 130 -13.15 -7.78 14.47
CA TYR A 130 -12.29 -6.60 14.39
C TYR A 130 -12.91 -5.44 15.16
N THR A 131 -12.13 -4.79 16.03
CA THR A 131 -12.61 -3.63 16.80
C THR A 131 -12.18 -2.34 16.13
N PHE A 132 -13.14 -1.46 15.85
CA PHE A 132 -12.91 -0.12 15.31
C PHE A 132 -13.59 0.92 16.21
N PHE A 133 -12.79 1.77 16.84
CA PHE A 133 -13.16 2.82 17.79
C PHE A 133 -14.19 2.36 18.85
N GLY A 134 -13.92 1.22 19.49
CA GLY A 134 -14.74 0.67 20.56
C GLY A 134 -15.95 -0.16 20.11
N ARG A 135 -16.21 -0.25 18.81
CA ARG A 135 -17.24 -1.13 18.23
C ARG A 135 -16.60 -2.35 17.61
N THR A 136 -17.21 -3.52 17.77
CA THR A 136 -16.65 -4.78 17.27
C THR A 136 -17.52 -5.32 16.15
N TYR A 137 -16.87 -5.66 15.04
CA TYR A 137 -17.49 -6.09 13.80
C TYR A 137 -17.11 -7.52 13.46
N ASN A 138 -18.07 -8.27 12.90
CA ASN A 138 -17.88 -9.65 12.42
C ASN A 138 -17.90 -9.74 10.88
N SER A 139 -18.12 -8.62 10.22
CA SER A 139 -18.15 -8.49 8.77
C SER A 139 -17.72 -7.07 8.38
N LEU A 140 -17.36 -6.90 7.13
CA LEU A 140 -17.16 -5.60 6.50
C LEU A 140 -17.68 -5.63 5.06
N TYR A 141 -17.74 -4.47 4.42
CA TYR A 141 -18.04 -4.34 2.99
C TYR A 141 -16.84 -3.70 2.30
N VAL A 142 -16.32 -4.36 1.28
CA VAL A 142 -15.28 -3.82 0.39
C VAL A 142 -15.96 -3.23 -0.84
N HIS A 143 -15.84 -1.92 -1.01
CA HIS A 143 -16.41 -1.21 -2.15
C HIS A 143 -15.40 -1.11 -3.29
N TYR A 144 -15.88 -1.11 -4.53
CA TYR A 144 -15.02 -0.98 -5.71
C TYR A 144 -14.26 0.35 -5.71
N ASN A 145 -14.92 1.38 -5.22
CA ASN A 145 -14.46 2.76 -5.13
C ASN A 145 -13.52 3.05 -3.95
N GLY A 146 -12.74 2.06 -3.51
CA GLY A 146 -11.66 2.27 -2.53
C GLY A 146 -12.13 2.62 -1.11
N LEU A 147 -13.29 2.10 -0.71
CA LEU A 147 -13.92 2.30 0.60
C LEU A 147 -14.15 0.97 1.32
N ILE A 148 -14.00 0.97 2.65
CA ILE A 148 -14.35 -0.14 3.55
C ILE A 148 -15.36 0.37 4.57
N THR A 149 -16.55 -0.24 4.64
CA THR A 149 -17.57 0.05 5.66
C THR A 149 -17.84 -1.18 6.54
N PHE A 150 -18.46 -1.00 7.71
CA PHE A 150 -18.61 -2.07 8.70
C PHE A 150 -20.08 -2.45 9.00
N ASN A 151 -21.00 -1.50 9.05
CA ASN A 151 -22.41 -1.78 9.39
C ASN A 151 -23.26 -2.04 8.14
N GLN A 152 -23.17 -1.15 7.16
CA GLN A 152 -23.96 -1.25 5.94
C GLN A 152 -23.15 -0.77 4.72
N PRO A 153 -23.48 -1.24 3.52
CA PRO A 153 -22.95 -0.67 2.29
C PRO A 153 -23.44 0.79 2.15
N GLN A 154 -22.59 1.66 1.61
CA GLN A 154 -22.90 3.06 1.33
C GLN A 154 -22.84 3.31 -0.19
N PRO A 155 -23.77 4.08 -0.78
CA PRO A 155 -23.70 4.44 -2.21
C PRO A 155 -22.37 5.16 -2.48
N ALA A 156 -21.73 4.78 -3.58
CA ALA A 156 -20.29 4.91 -3.75
C ALA A 156 -19.87 6.04 -4.70
N SER A 157 -20.77 6.99 -5.01
CA SER A 157 -20.58 8.20 -5.84
C SER A 157 -19.51 9.20 -5.35
N GLY A 158 -18.49 8.73 -4.64
CA GLY A 158 -17.42 9.52 -4.03
C GLY A 158 -17.78 10.22 -2.70
N PRO A 159 -16.77 10.78 -2.03
CA PRO A 159 -16.94 11.49 -0.75
C PRO A 159 -17.70 12.81 -0.93
N TYR A 160 -18.87 12.97 -0.30
CA TYR A 160 -19.45 14.30 -0.09
C TYR A 160 -18.58 15.09 0.91
N TYR A 161 -18.16 16.30 0.53
CA TYR A 161 -17.14 17.21 1.12
C TYR A 161 -17.23 17.55 2.64
N TYR A 162 -18.04 16.88 3.43
CA TYR A 162 -18.11 17.11 4.87
C TYR A 162 -17.91 15.81 5.61
N VAL A 163 -17.21 15.91 6.75
CA VAL A 163 -17.37 15.04 7.92
C VAL A 163 -18.78 14.50 7.90
N THR A 164 -18.93 13.22 7.55
CA THR A 164 -20.20 12.72 7.01
C THR A 164 -21.31 12.90 8.03
N ARG A 165 -20.93 12.99 9.32
CA ARG A 165 -21.82 12.88 10.49
C ARG A 165 -22.75 11.68 10.30
N GLY A 166 -22.24 10.70 9.58
CA GLY A 166 -22.99 9.58 9.07
C GLY A 166 -23.25 8.57 10.17
N ALA A 167 -24.10 7.62 9.84
CA ALA A 167 -24.38 6.46 10.68
C ALA A 167 -23.38 5.31 10.43
N GLU A 168 -22.25 5.57 9.78
CA GLU A 168 -21.31 4.55 9.34
C GLU A 168 -19.90 4.78 9.89
N ASP A 169 -19.26 3.67 10.28
CA ASP A 169 -17.82 3.64 10.51
C ASP A 169 -17.15 3.21 9.21
N PHE A 170 -16.14 3.94 8.75
CA PHE A 170 -15.45 3.56 7.52
C PHE A 170 -13.96 3.88 7.53
N ILE A 171 -13.24 3.13 6.69
CA ILE A 171 -11.86 3.43 6.31
C ILE A 171 -11.87 3.64 4.81
N ALA A 172 -11.32 4.77 4.36
CA ALA A 172 -11.19 5.13 2.96
C ALA A 172 -9.71 5.14 2.58
N PRO A 173 -9.11 4.00 2.17
CA PRO A 173 -7.76 4.00 1.63
C PRO A 173 -7.57 5.00 0.49
N LEU A 174 -8.54 5.08 -0.42
CA LEU A 174 -8.65 6.12 -1.45
C LEU A 174 -10.07 6.09 -2.03
N TRP A 175 -10.99 6.89 -1.49
CA TRP A 175 -12.38 6.89 -1.91
C TRP A 175 -12.64 7.94 -2.99
N SER A 176 -13.07 7.48 -4.17
CA SER A 176 -13.48 8.30 -5.31
C SER A 176 -14.36 7.46 -6.25
N ASP A 177 -14.91 8.07 -7.28
CA ASP A 177 -15.72 7.42 -8.32
C ASP A 177 -14.80 6.69 -9.33
N LEU A 178 -14.06 5.69 -8.85
CA LEU A 178 -12.95 5.08 -9.59
C LEU A 178 -13.43 4.15 -10.70
N ASP A 179 -14.60 3.54 -10.55
CA ASP A 179 -15.25 2.70 -11.56
C ASP A 179 -15.71 3.50 -12.80
N ASP A 180 -16.02 4.79 -12.63
CA ASP A 180 -16.46 5.68 -13.70
C ASP A 180 -15.32 6.31 -14.53
N MET A 181 -14.06 6.08 -14.14
CA MET A 181 -12.89 6.56 -14.88
C MET A 181 -12.72 5.89 -16.26
N GLY A 182 -13.48 4.81 -16.53
CA GLY A 182 -13.34 4.00 -17.76
C GLY A 182 -12.04 3.17 -17.79
N TRP A 183 -11.44 2.94 -16.62
CA TRP A 183 -10.21 2.19 -16.45
C TRP A 183 -10.53 0.74 -16.13
N MET A 184 -9.65 -0.18 -16.53
CA MET A 184 -9.74 -1.54 -16.04
C MET A 184 -9.32 -1.58 -14.57
N GLY A 185 -10.15 -2.17 -13.71
CA GLY A 185 -9.91 -2.28 -12.29
C GLY A 185 -10.05 -3.71 -11.76
N LYS A 186 -9.22 -4.05 -10.79
CA LYS A 186 -9.38 -5.23 -9.93
C LYS A 186 -9.16 -4.84 -8.47
N TYR A 187 -9.76 -5.61 -7.59
CA TYR A 187 -9.27 -5.66 -6.22
C TYR A 187 -9.10 -7.11 -5.75
N TRP A 188 -8.19 -7.27 -4.81
CA TRP A 188 -7.89 -8.54 -4.16
C TRP A 188 -8.01 -8.37 -2.67
N TYR A 189 -8.54 -9.39 -1.98
CA TYR A 189 -8.50 -9.41 -0.52
C TYR A 189 -8.19 -10.78 0.05
N GLN A 190 -7.62 -10.80 1.25
CA GLN A 190 -7.32 -12.01 2.00
C GLN A 190 -7.29 -11.77 3.50
N GLN A 191 -7.66 -12.81 4.26
CA GLN A 191 -7.52 -12.88 5.71
C GLN A 191 -6.38 -13.83 6.09
N TYR A 192 -5.58 -13.41 7.06
CA TYR A 192 -4.47 -14.17 7.59
C TYR A 192 -4.66 -14.34 9.10
N THR A 193 -4.52 -15.58 9.58
CA THR A 193 -4.49 -15.94 11.01
C THR A 193 -3.18 -16.62 11.41
N SER A 194 -2.25 -16.80 10.46
CA SER A 194 -0.93 -17.37 10.67
C SER A 194 0.04 -16.94 9.56
N GLY A 195 1.33 -17.24 9.73
CA GLY A 195 2.34 -17.04 8.71
C GLY A 195 3.04 -15.67 8.74
N SER A 196 3.85 -15.42 7.72
CA SER A 196 4.75 -14.26 7.66
C SER A 196 4.04 -12.91 7.61
N VAL A 197 2.78 -12.86 7.16
CA VAL A 197 1.96 -11.65 7.16
C VAL A 197 1.71 -11.14 8.58
N LEU A 198 1.39 -12.02 9.53
CA LEU A 198 1.23 -11.65 10.94
C LEU A 198 2.56 -11.21 11.56
N THR A 199 3.66 -11.87 11.21
CA THR A 199 5.01 -11.48 11.67
C THR A 199 5.35 -10.06 11.19
N ARG A 200 5.10 -9.74 9.92
CA ARG A 200 5.31 -8.39 9.36
C ARG A 200 4.41 -7.37 10.04
N ALA A 201 3.12 -7.65 10.20
CA ALA A 201 2.18 -6.76 10.89
C ALA A 201 2.61 -6.47 12.33
N THR A 202 3.05 -7.49 13.05
CA THR A 202 3.57 -7.36 14.41
C THR A 202 4.80 -6.46 14.45
N GLN A 203 5.74 -6.65 13.53
CA GLN A 203 6.95 -5.83 13.44
C GLN A 203 6.63 -4.37 13.08
N ASP A 204 5.76 -4.16 12.08
CA ASP A 204 5.33 -2.85 11.63
C ASP A 204 4.65 -2.08 12.78
N ILE A 205 3.68 -2.69 13.48
CA ILE A 205 2.98 -2.03 14.59
C ILE A 205 3.92 -1.76 15.75
N ASN A 206 4.77 -2.70 16.16
CA ASN A 206 5.73 -2.44 17.25
C ASN A 206 6.80 -1.42 16.89
N ARG A 207 7.12 -1.24 15.61
CA ARG A 207 8.00 -0.18 15.13
C ARG A 207 7.38 1.21 15.31
N TYR A 208 6.08 1.34 15.06
CA TYR A 208 5.38 2.63 15.07
C TYR A 208 4.73 2.97 16.41
N PHE A 209 4.31 1.94 17.16
CA PHE A 209 3.63 2.03 18.44
C PHE A 209 4.36 1.16 19.49
N PRO A 210 5.65 1.42 19.78
CA PRO A 210 6.50 0.54 20.60
C PRO A 210 6.01 0.35 22.05
N GLN A 211 5.19 1.26 22.56
CA GLN A 211 4.64 1.20 23.92
C GLN A 211 3.51 0.18 24.08
N MET A 212 2.97 -0.35 22.98
CA MET A 212 1.78 -1.20 23.01
C MET A 212 2.08 -2.70 23.18
N ASN A 213 3.34 -3.12 23.01
CA ASN A 213 3.78 -4.52 23.07
C ASN A 213 2.82 -5.46 22.31
N PHE A 214 2.62 -5.14 21.04
CA PHE A 214 1.57 -5.72 20.20
C PHE A 214 2.00 -7.06 19.60
N ASN A 215 1.04 -7.96 19.39
CA ASN A 215 1.22 -9.16 18.60
C ASN A 215 -0.01 -9.38 17.71
N ALA A 216 0.19 -9.46 16.40
CA ALA A 216 -0.91 -9.66 15.45
C ALA A 216 -1.40 -11.11 15.52
N SER A 217 -2.71 -11.27 15.69
CA SER A 217 -3.41 -12.56 15.65
C SER A 217 -4.27 -12.71 14.39
N TRP A 218 -4.59 -11.59 13.74
CA TRP A 218 -5.40 -11.56 12.53
C TRP A 218 -5.02 -10.34 11.68
N VAL A 219 -4.96 -10.53 10.37
CA VAL A 219 -4.71 -9.46 9.39
C VAL A 219 -5.65 -9.63 8.21
N PHE A 220 -6.34 -8.57 7.81
CA PHE A 220 -7.05 -8.48 6.54
C PHE A 220 -6.31 -7.52 5.61
N VAL A 221 -6.01 -7.97 4.39
CA VAL A 221 -5.39 -7.16 3.35
C VAL A 221 -6.39 -7.00 2.23
N VAL A 222 -6.56 -5.78 1.73
CA VAL A 222 -7.31 -5.49 0.51
C VAL A 222 -6.52 -4.50 -0.34
N THR A 223 -6.36 -4.80 -1.63
CA THR A 223 -5.61 -3.98 -2.58
C THR A 223 -6.49 -3.68 -3.78
N TRP A 224 -6.61 -2.40 -4.13
CA TRP A 224 -7.25 -1.95 -5.36
C TRP A 224 -6.20 -1.57 -6.38
N ASP A 225 -6.47 -1.89 -7.63
CA ASP A 225 -5.55 -1.68 -8.73
C ASP A 225 -6.32 -1.35 -10.00
N PHE A 226 -6.12 -0.12 -10.48
CA PHE A 226 -6.73 0.41 -11.68
C PHE A 226 -5.64 0.77 -12.69
N VAL A 227 -5.87 0.47 -13.96
CA VAL A 227 -4.97 0.81 -15.06
C VAL A 227 -5.77 1.46 -16.18
N ALA A 228 -5.27 2.57 -16.70
CA ALA A 228 -5.86 3.38 -17.77
C ALA A 228 -5.79 2.68 -19.14
N THR A 229 -6.52 1.58 -19.27
CA THR A 229 -6.54 0.73 -20.46
C THR A 229 -7.84 -0.05 -20.54
N SER A 230 -8.21 -0.48 -21.75
CA SER A 230 -9.22 -1.50 -22.01
C SER A 230 -8.61 -2.84 -22.48
N ASP A 231 -7.28 -2.88 -22.60
CA ASP A 231 -6.52 -4.06 -23.00
C ASP A 231 -6.00 -4.82 -21.77
N VAL A 232 -6.39 -6.10 -21.67
CA VAL A 232 -6.03 -7.00 -20.57
C VAL A 232 -4.52 -7.17 -20.45
N ASN A 233 -3.79 -7.20 -21.57
CA ASN A 233 -2.33 -7.32 -21.51
C ASN A 233 -1.72 -6.08 -20.86
N SER A 234 -2.11 -4.89 -21.32
CA SER A 234 -1.67 -3.62 -20.73
C SER A 234 -1.98 -3.51 -19.24
N PHE A 235 -3.14 -4.05 -18.81
CA PHE A 235 -3.50 -4.13 -17.39
C PHE A 235 -2.53 -5.05 -16.62
N ILE A 236 -2.30 -6.28 -17.10
CA ILE A 236 -1.43 -7.26 -16.42
C ILE A 236 0.04 -6.78 -16.36
N HIS A 237 0.45 -5.98 -17.33
CA HIS A 237 1.79 -5.42 -17.43
C HIS A 237 2.01 -4.11 -16.68
N HIS A 238 0.95 -3.49 -16.15
CA HIS A 238 1.01 -2.13 -15.59
C HIS A 238 1.63 -1.11 -16.57
N SER A 239 1.32 -1.22 -17.87
CA SER A 239 1.99 -0.45 -18.92
C SER A 239 1.35 0.90 -19.25
N ALA A 240 0.36 1.34 -18.47
CA ALA A 240 -0.30 2.63 -18.60
C ALA A 240 -0.36 3.36 -17.23
N GLN A 241 -1.02 4.52 -17.19
CA GLN A 241 -1.26 5.19 -15.91
C GLN A 241 -2.05 4.27 -14.98
N ALA A 242 -1.65 4.22 -13.72
CA ALA A 242 -2.24 3.31 -12.75
C ALA A 242 -2.57 4.00 -11.43
N ILE A 243 -3.53 3.44 -10.72
CA ILE A 243 -3.90 3.78 -9.34
C ILE A 243 -3.87 2.49 -8.54
N THR A 244 -2.83 2.29 -7.75
CA THR A 244 -2.70 1.14 -6.86
C THR A 244 -2.55 1.58 -5.41
N PHE A 245 -3.44 1.08 -4.55
CA PHE A 245 -3.43 1.39 -3.11
C PHE A 245 -3.98 0.21 -2.29
N GLN A 246 -3.66 0.18 -1.00
CA GLN A 246 -3.95 -0.97 -0.14
C GLN A 246 -4.44 -0.54 1.24
N GLY A 247 -5.49 -1.20 1.74
CA GLY A 247 -5.92 -1.16 3.13
C GLY A 247 -5.49 -2.43 3.86
N VAL A 248 -4.99 -2.30 5.09
CA VAL A 248 -4.61 -3.44 5.94
C VAL A 248 -5.23 -3.27 7.32
N LEU A 249 -6.11 -4.17 7.73
CA LEU A 249 -6.68 -4.21 9.09
C LEU A 249 -5.93 -5.25 9.91
N ILE A 250 -5.56 -4.90 11.14
CA ILE A 250 -4.66 -5.72 11.98
C ILE A 250 -5.28 -5.82 13.38
N SER A 251 -5.49 -7.04 13.88
CA SER A 251 -6.01 -7.29 15.22
C SER A 251 -5.08 -8.18 16.03
N GLY A 252 -4.81 -7.77 17.27
CA GLY A 252 -4.16 -8.57 18.32
C GLY A 252 -5.15 -9.09 19.35
N GLY A 253 -6.45 -9.07 19.04
CA GLY A 253 -7.54 -9.41 19.96
C GLY A 253 -8.02 -8.21 20.78
N ASN A 254 -7.15 -7.64 21.62
CA ASN A 254 -7.49 -6.48 22.47
C ASN A 254 -7.15 -5.12 21.85
N LEU A 255 -6.22 -5.10 20.89
CA LEU A 255 -5.79 -3.92 20.16
C LEU A 255 -6.02 -4.13 18.67
N SER A 256 -6.48 -3.06 18.02
CA SER A 256 -6.72 -3.05 16.59
C SER A 256 -6.01 -1.86 15.97
N PHE A 257 -5.47 -2.06 14.77
CA PHE A 257 -4.76 -1.07 13.99
C PHE A 257 -5.18 -1.21 12.54
N PHE A 258 -4.97 -0.16 11.76
CA PHE A 258 -5.06 -0.26 10.32
C PHE A 258 -3.98 0.57 9.65
N LEU A 259 -3.56 0.09 8.48
CA LEU A 259 -2.59 0.74 7.62
C LEU A 259 -3.26 1.08 6.29
N ILE A 260 -2.85 2.20 5.71
CA ILE A 260 -3.14 2.57 4.34
C ILE A 260 -1.80 2.70 3.62
N HIS A 261 -1.70 2.08 2.45
CA HIS A 261 -0.50 2.15 1.61
C HIS A 261 -0.83 2.71 0.22
N TYR A 262 0.08 3.51 -0.32
CA TYR A 262 0.02 4.05 -1.67
C TYR A 262 1.17 3.56 -2.54
N GLY A 263 0.81 3.09 -3.73
CA GLY A 263 1.70 2.73 -4.81
C GLY A 263 1.84 3.88 -5.81
N ASP A 264 1.93 3.54 -7.09
CA ASP A 264 1.75 4.54 -8.13
C ASP A 264 0.25 4.89 -8.24
N CYS A 265 -0.06 6.17 -8.04
CA CYS A 265 -1.38 6.71 -8.24
C CYS A 265 -1.34 7.84 -9.27
N ALA A 266 -2.18 7.74 -10.28
CA ALA A 266 -2.44 8.82 -11.22
C ALA A 266 -3.24 9.95 -10.59
N ILE A 267 -3.39 11.04 -11.35
CA ILE A 267 -4.29 12.13 -10.99
C ILE A 267 -5.73 11.62 -11.08
N ILE A 268 -6.54 11.94 -10.07
CA ILE A 268 -7.98 11.71 -10.08
C ILE A 268 -8.65 13.05 -10.34
N TYR A 269 -9.60 13.11 -11.27
CA TYR A 269 -10.29 14.37 -11.61
C TYR A 269 -11.57 14.57 -10.80
N ASP A 270 -12.17 13.48 -10.33
CA ASP A 270 -13.35 13.50 -9.48
C ASP A 270 -13.01 13.80 -8.01
N GLN A 271 -14.07 13.87 -7.20
CA GLN A 271 -13.93 14.02 -5.76
C GLN A 271 -13.22 12.80 -5.21
N VAL A 272 -12.16 13.04 -4.46
CA VAL A 272 -11.35 11.99 -3.86
C VAL A 272 -10.99 12.38 -2.45
N GLU A 273 -10.96 11.41 -1.55
CA GLU A 273 -10.48 11.59 -0.19
C GLU A 273 -9.88 10.30 0.34
N ALA A 274 -8.90 10.40 1.24
CA ALA A 274 -8.39 9.25 1.97
C ALA A 274 -8.28 9.52 3.46
N GLY A 275 -8.55 8.49 4.26
CA GLY A 275 -8.62 8.62 5.70
C GLY A 275 -9.58 7.63 6.35
N TYR A 276 -10.25 8.09 7.41
CA TYR A 276 -11.30 7.34 8.09
C TYR A 276 -12.28 8.28 8.78
N ASP A 277 -13.49 7.81 9.02
CA ASP A 277 -14.51 8.49 9.81
C ASP A 277 -15.25 7.45 10.66
N THR A 278 -15.83 7.90 11.77
CA THR A 278 -16.65 7.07 12.64
C THR A 278 -18.07 7.61 12.69
N ILE A 279 -19.00 6.82 13.22
CA ILE A 279 -20.38 7.25 13.46
C ILE A 279 -20.41 8.59 14.21
N ASN A 280 -21.18 9.54 13.69
CA ASN A 280 -21.26 10.95 14.15
C ASN A 280 -19.92 11.73 14.10
N SER A 281 -18.92 11.13 13.47
CA SER A 281 -17.58 11.65 13.28
C SER A 281 -16.86 12.06 14.55
N ILE A 282 -17.06 11.24 15.59
CA ILE A 282 -16.42 11.40 16.91
C ILE A 282 -14.90 11.34 16.75
N HIS A 283 -14.43 10.39 15.96
CA HIS A 283 -13.06 10.24 15.50
C HIS A 283 -13.04 10.24 13.98
N HIS A 284 -12.20 11.08 13.38
CA HIS A 284 -11.99 11.13 11.94
C HIS A 284 -10.60 11.65 11.64
N PHE A 285 -10.09 11.30 10.46
CA PHE A 285 -8.83 11.85 9.96
C PHE A 285 -8.87 11.89 8.44
N VAL A 286 -8.41 13.01 7.87
CA VAL A 286 -8.22 13.18 6.43
C VAL A 286 -6.73 13.24 6.15
N ILE A 287 -6.24 12.40 5.25
CA ILE A 287 -4.84 12.38 4.85
C ILE A 287 -4.52 13.71 4.14
N PRO A 288 -3.52 14.50 4.61
CA PRO A 288 -3.18 15.78 4.01
C PRO A 288 -2.89 15.65 2.52
N GLY A 289 -3.58 16.46 1.70
CA GLY A 289 -3.45 16.47 0.25
C GLY A 289 -4.24 15.37 -0.48
N SER A 290 -4.94 14.48 0.23
CA SER A 290 -5.80 13.46 -0.40
C SER A 290 -7.12 14.00 -0.92
N ASN A 291 -7.53 15.19 -0.48
CA ASN A 291 -8.77 15.86 -0.91
C ASN A 291 -8.59 16.73 -2.17
N VAL A 292 -7.44 16.63 -2.83
CA VAL A 292 -7.13 17.34 -4.07
C VAL A 292 -6.63 16.32 -5.08
N GLY A 293 -7.44 16.03 -6.09
CA GLY A 293 -7.16 15.03 -7.12
C GLY A 293 -5.78 15.14 -7.79
N TYR A 294 -5.31 16.36 -8.05
CA TYR A 294 -3.97 16.63 -8.60
C TYR A 294 -2.81 16.27 -7.66
N SER A 295 -3.07 16.15 -6.36
CA SER A 295 -2.07 15.83 -5.34
C SER A 295 -1.97 14.32 -5.06
N ILE A 296 -2.88 13.50 -5.60
CA ILE A 296 -2.92 12.05 -5.37
C ILE A 296 -1.60 11.34 -5.73
N PRO A 297 -0.90 11.69 -6.82
CA PRO A 297 0.42 11.10 -7.11
C PRO A 297 1.47 11.31 -6.02
N ASN A 298 1.29 12.30 -5.14
CA ASN A 298 2.22 12.58 -4.05
C ASN A 298 2.00 11.68 -2.82
N LEU A 299 0.87 10.98 -2.70
CA LEU A 299 0.55 10.18 -1.51
C LEU A 299 1.58 9.07 -1.26
N LYS A 300 2.21 8.53 -2.30
CA LYS A 300 3.32 7.57 -2.20
C LYS A 300 4.57 8.10 -1.50
N ASN A 301 4.65 9.42 -1.31
CA ASN A 301 5.75 10.10 -0.63
C ASN A 301 5.34 10.63 0.75
N THR A 302 4.07 10.56 1.14
CA THR A 302 3.58 11.06 2.43
C THR A 302 3.52 9.96 3.49
N SER A 303 3.56 10.32 4.77
CA SER A 303 3.47 9.37 5.88
C SER A 303 3.23 10.06 7.22
N ASN A 304 2.62 9.36 8.17
CA ASN A 304 2.64 9.69 9.60
C ASN A 304 3.61 8.82 10.45
N VAL A 305 4.31 7.87 9.82
CA VAL A 305 5.21 6.90 10.47
C VAL A 305 6.63 6.89 9.87
N ASN A 306 6.97 7.91 9.09
CA ASN A 306 8.25 8.05 8.39
C ASN A 306 8.58 6.88 7.45
N VAL A 307 7.55 6.27 6.85
CA VAL A 307 7.70 5.29 5.77
C VAL A 307 6.92 5.81 4.57
N PRO A 308 7.59 6.27 3.49
CA PRO A 308 6.92 6.87 2.33
C PRO A 308 5.79 5.99 1.80
N GLY A 309 4.61 6.60 1.64
CA GLY A 309 3.42 5.92 1.15
C GLY A 309 2.65 5.16 2.22
N ARG A 310 3.11 5.13 3.48
CA ARG A 310 2.44 4.42 4.60
C ARG A 310 1.83 5.38 5.60
N TRP A 311 0.56 5.13 5.89
CA TRP A 311 -0.17 5.72 6.99
C TRP A 311 -0.62 4.64 7.96
N ALA A 312 -0.40 4.83 9.25
CA ALA A 312 -0.75 3.86 10.29
C ALA A 312 -1.61 4.51 11.38
N PHE A 313 -2.67 3.83 11.78
CA PHE A 313 -3.62 4.35 12.75
C PHE A 313 -3.98 3.27 13.78
N MET A 314 -4.28 3.73 14.99
CA MET A 314 -4.89 2.89 16.01
C MET A 314 -6.39 2.86 15.79
N GLY A 315 -6.95 1.66 15.64
CA GLY A 315 -8.39 1.42 15.55
C GLY A 315 -9.04 1.15 16.91
N GLY A 316 -8.28 1.17 18.00
CA GLY A 316 -8.82 1.09 19.36
C GLY A 316 -9.36 2.44 19.86
N SER A 317 -10.19 2.42 20.90
CA SER A 317 -10.54 3.65 21.61
C SER A 317 -9.30 4.20 22.32
N GLU A 318 -8.76 5.33 21.85
CA GLU A 318 -7.90 6.13 22.71
C GLU A 318 -8.74 6.61 23.89
N ASN A 319 -8.30 6.35 25.13
CA ASN A 319 -8.90 6.95 26.32
C ASN A 319 -8.50 8.44 26.36
N VAL A 320 -9.03 9.24 25.44
CA VAL A 320 -8.84 10.69 25.41
C VAL A 320 -9.76 11.30 26.46
N VAL A 321 -9.20 11.64 27.60
CA VAL A 321 -9.90 12.46 28.60
C VAL A 321 -9.79 13.92 28.16
N GLY A 322 -10.90 14.48 27.69
CA GLY A 322 -11.00 15.90 27.39
C GLY A 322 -11.12 16.72 28.67
N LEU A 323 -10.22 17.67 28.88
CA LEU A 323 -10.27 18.62 29.98
C LEU A 323 -10.49 20.05 29.44
N GLN A 324 -11.58 20.70 29.85
CA GLN A 324 -11.80 22.12 29.60
C GLN A 324 -11.53 22.91 30.87
N MET A 325 -10.66 23.91 30.77
CA MET A 325 -10.27 24.77 31.90
C MET A 325 -10.47 26.23 31.55
N ARG A 326 -10.89 27.04 32.52
CA ARG A 326 -10.83 28.51 32.43
C ARG A 326 -9.61 28.96 33.23
N LEU A 327 -8.66 29.59 32.55
CA LEU A 327 -7.41 30.06 33.14
C LEU A 327 -7.38 31.59 33.14
N GLN A 328 -6.84 32.17 34.20
CA GLN A 328 -6.40 33.57 34.24
C GLN A 328 -4.88 33.57 34.10
N SER A 329 -4.35 34.35 33.18
CA SER A 329 -2.92 34.41 32.86
C SER A 329 -2.53 35.86 32.56
N PHE A 330 -1.32 36.24 32.96
CA PHE A 330 -0.69 37.50 32.56
C PHE A 330 -0.11 37.44 31.14
N SER A 331 0.25 36.24 30.67
CA SER A 331 0.72 35.98 29.30
C SER A 331 -0.44 35.73 28.33
N ASP A 332 -0.24 36.06 27.05
CA ASP A 332 -1.21 35.77 26.00
C ASP A 332 -1.12 34.32 25.55
N LEU A 333 -1.93 33.47 26.16
CA LEU A 333 -1.95 32.03 25.88
C LEU A 333 -2.36 31.67 24.43
N THR A 334 -2.76 32.64 23.60
CA THR A 334 -2.93 32.38 22.16
C THR A 334 -1.58 32.23 21.43
N LYS A 335 -0.47 32.65 22.05
CA LYS A 335 0.89 32.43 21.57
C LYS A 335 1.36 31.01 21.92
N LYS A 336 2.02 30.37 20.95
CA LYS A 336 2.48 28.97 21.04
C LYS A 336 3.40 28.70 22.24
N GLU A 337 4.43 29.53 22.43
CA GLU A 337 5.41 29.34 23.51
C GLU A 337 4.78 29.45 24.91
N ASP A 338 3.85 30.40 25.07
CA ASP A 338 3.13 30.63 26.32
C ASP A 338 2.22 29.44 26.66
N ILE A 339 1.45 28.92 25.68
CA ILE A 339 0.55 27.79 25.93
C ILE A 339 1.31 26.47 26.12
N GLU A 340 2.42 26.24 25.42
CA GLU A 340 3.25 25.05 25.62
C GLU A 340 3.81 25.01 27.05
N THR A 341 4.25 26.14 27.57
CA THR A 341 4.72 26.27 28.96
C THR A 341 3.61 25.91 29.95
N VAL A 342 2.39 26.40 29.74
CA VAL A 342 1.24 26.10 30.61
C VAL A 342 0.83 24.63 30.53
N LEU A 343 0.79 24.03 29.33
CA LEU A 343 0.48 22.61 29.16
C LEU A 343 1.51 21.72 29.86
N GLN A 344 2.80 22.08 29.81
CA GLN A 344 3.84 21.35 30.50
C GLN A 344 3.66 21.40 32.03
N GLN A 345 3.29 22.55 32.58
CA GLN A 345 2.99 22.68 34.02
C GLN A 345 1.77 21.86 34.44
N ILE A 346 0.67 21.91 33.66
CA ILE A 346 -0.51 21.09 33.91
C ILE A 346 -0.13 19.60 33.85
N LYS A 347 0.73 19.20 32.90
CA LYS A 347 1.19 17.81 32.76
C LYS A 347 1.92 17.39 34.02
N GLN A 348 2.88 18.20 34.46
CA GLN A 348 3.68 17.92 35.62
C GLN A 348 2.83 17.77 36.88
N GLU A 349 1.84 18.63 37.07
CA GLU A 349 0.94 18.57 38.23
C GLU A 349 0.06 17.31 38.20
N LEU A 350 -0.47 16.93 37.03
CA LEU A 350 -1.22 15.69 36.90
C LEU A 350 -0.35 14.46 37.16
N VAL A 351 0.90 14.47 36.69
CA VAL A 351 1.87 13.40 36.97
C VAL A 351 2.16 13.30 38.46
N ASN A 352 2.36 14.43 39.15
CA ASN A 352 2.54 14.47 40.60
C ASN A 352 1.32 13.91 41.36
N ARG A 353 0.14 13.96 40.76
CA ARG A 353 -1.12 13.42 41.31
C ARG A 353 -1.45 11.99 40.87
N GLY A 354 -0.49 11.30 40.25
CA GLY A 354 -0.59 9.87 39.92
C GLY A 354 -0.95 9.56 38.46
N LEU A 355 -1.00 10.56 37.58
CA LEU A 355 -1.10 10.32 36.13
C LEU A 355 0.25 9.80 35.59
N SER A 356 0.22 8.86 34.64
CA SER A 356 1.46 8.38 34.01
C SER A 356 2.17 9.49 33.24
N SER A 357 3.50 9.55 33.33
CA SER A 357 4.34 10.49 32.57
C SER A 357 4.30 10.25 31.05
N SER A 358 3.88 9.05 30.62
CA SER A 358 3.69 8.68 29.22
C SER A 358 2.47 9.34 28.56
N VAL A 359 1.58 9.99 29.34
CA VAL A 359 0.41 10.67 28.78
C VAL A 359 0.83 11.91 27.98
N GLU A 360 0.35 12.00 26.74
CA GLU A 360 0.47 13.20 25.91
C GLU A 360 -0.71 14.15 26.19
N MET A 361 -0.41 15.44 26.35
CA MET A 361 -1.45 16.48 26.34
C MET A 361 -1.32 17.32 25.07
N LYS A 362 -2.43 17.45 24.35
CA LYS A 362 -2.52 18.25 23.12
C LYS A 362 -3.58 19.33 23.30
N LEU A 363 -3.23 20.57 22.97
CA LEU A 363 -4.20 21.66 22.96
C LEU A 363 -5.21 21.44 21.83
N ARG A 364 -6.49 21.29 22.18
CA ARG A 364 -7.56 21.16 21.17
C ARG A 364 -8.05 22.51 20.68
N LYS A 365 -8.27 23.46 21.59
CA LYS A 365 -8.79 24.80 21.28
C LYS A 365 -8.45 25.76 22.40
N ILE A 366 -8.17 27.02 22.03
CA ILE A 366 -8.08 28.12 22.96
C ILE A 366 -9.05 29.23 22.56
N LYS A 367 -9.70 29.85 23.54
CA LYS A 367 -10.56 31.01 23.34
C LYS A 367 -10.20 32.08 24.37
N LYS A 368 -9.66 33.20 23.92
CA LYS A 368 -9.46 34.38 24.77
C LYS A 368 -10.83 34.97 25.10
N THR A 369 -11.20 34.97 26.37
CA THR A 369 -12.38 35.68 26.85
C THR A 369 -11.95 37.09 27.23
N GLN A 370 -12.73 38.12 26.85
CA GLN A 370 -12.53 39.42 27.47
C GLN A 370 -12.82 39.31 28.98
N PRO A 371 -12.10 40.09 29.82
CA PRO A 371 -12.27 40.05 31.27
C PRO A 371 -13.73 40.11 31.72
#